data_AF-A0A0X8CPG8-F1
#
_entry.id   AF-A0A0X8CPG8-F1
#
_cell.length_a   1.000
_cell.length_b   1.000
_cell.length_c   1.000
_cell.angle_alpha   90.00
_cell.angle_beta   90.00
_cell.angle_gamma   90.00
#
_symmetry.space_group_name_H-M   'P 1'
#
loop_
_entity.id
_entity.type
_entity.pdbx_description
1 polymer ?
#
loop_
_entity_poly.entity_id
_entity_poly.type
_entity_poly.pdbx_seq_one_letter_code
_entity_poly.pdbx_strand_id
1 'polypeptide(L)' 'MDRRTACLHQADAFREKALADPEHHDEWIDEAIKWLERAMEASYRAVVTIEPEDTGTLARPATERQALR' A
#
# COMPACT_ATOMS: atom_id res chain seq x y z
N MET A 1 -5.08 -11.81 13.27
CA MET A 1 -3.79 -11.34 12.73
C MET A 1 -4.05 -10.68 11.39
N ASP A 2 -3.66 -9.42 11.24
CA ASP A 2 -3.93 -8.65 10.02
C ASP A 2 -3.00 -9.04 8.88
N ARG A 3 -3.55 -9.08 7.66
CA ARG A 3 -2.80 -9.40 6.43
C ARG A 3 -1.60 -8.47 6.23
N ARG A 4 -1.73 -7.20 6.62
CA ARG A 4 -0.64 -6.21 6.61
C ARG A 4 0.50 -6.63 7.53
N THR A 5 0.18 -6.99 8.78
CA THR A 5 1.17 -7.42 9.77
C THR A 5 1.91 -8.68 9.34
N ALA A 6 1.22 -9.63 8.71
CA ALA A 6 1.86 -10.82 8.16
C ALA A 6 2.86 -10.49 7.03
N CYS A 7 2.51 -9.55 6.13
CA CYS A 7 3.41 -9.13 5.05
C CYS A 7 4.63 -8.37 5.59
N LEU A 8 4.47 -7.55 6.63
CA LEU A 8 5.59 -6.86 7.29
C LEU A 8 6.56 -7.85 7.94
N HIS A 9 6.05 -8.84 8.68
CA HIS A 9 6.91 -9.88 9.26
C HIS A 9 7.68 -10.67 8.19
N GLN A 10 7.06 -10.95 7.05
CA GLN A 10 7.78 -11.60 5.93
C GLN A 10 8.88 -10.70 5.37
N ALA A 11 8.61 -9.40 5.15
CA ALA A 11 9.62 -8.46 4.66
C ALA A 11 10.83 -8.39 5.60
N ASP A 12 10.61 -8.35 6.91
CA ASP A 12 11.70 -8.31 7.89
C ASP A 12 12.51 -9.62 7.92
N ALA A 13 11.85 -10.78 7.77
CA ALA A 13 12.55 -12.06 7.64
C ALA A 13 13.46 -12.12 6.39
N PHE A 14 13.06 -11.50 5.28
CA PHE A 14 13.93 -11.40 4.09
C PHE A 14 15.09 -10.43 4.29
N ARG A 15 14.90 -9.33 5.04
CA ARG A 15 16.00 -8.43 5.41
C ARG A 15 17.03 -9.12 6.29
N GLU A 16 16.60 -9.93 7.26
CA GLU A 16 17.52 -10.74 8.06
C GLU A 16 18.32 -11.72 7.20
N LYS A 17 17.69 -12.34 6.19
CA LYS A 17 18.39 -13.17 5.21
C LYS A 17 19.38 -12.39 4.37
N ALA A 18 19.04 -11.18 3.92
CA ALA A 18 19.95 -10.33 3.16
C ALA A 18 21.21 -9.98 3.96
N LEU A 19 21.08 -9.76 5.28
CA LEU A 19 22.22 -9.52 6.17
C LEU A 19 23.06 -10.77 6.40
N ALA A 20 22.42 -11.95 6.46
CA ALA A 20 23.10 -13.23 6.66
C ALA A 20 23.76 -13.78 5.38
N ASP A 21 23.22 -13.45 4.21
CA ASP A 21 23.66 -13.89 2.90
C ASP A 21 23.88 -12.69 1.96
N PRO A 22 25.07 -12.05 2.04
CA PRO A 22 25.39 -10.90 1.22
C PRO A 22 25.57 -11.24 -0.27
N GLU A 23 25.74 -12.52 -0.63
CA GLU A 23 25.88 -12.96 -2.03
C GLU A 23 24.57 -12.79 -2.81
N HIS A 24 23.44 -13.06 -2.15
CA HIS A 24 22.09 -12.89 -2.69
C HIS A 24 21.38 -11.67 -2.11
N HIS A 25 22.14 -10.71 -1.57
CA HIS A 25 21.59 -9.54 -0.89
C HIS A 25 20.52 -8.85 -1.73
N ASP A 26 20.83 -8.55 -2.99
CA ASP A 26 19.91 -7.81 -3.87
C ASP A 26 18.63 -8.60 -4.17
N GLU A 27 18.72 -9.93 -4.32
CA GLU A 27 17.55 -10.80 -4.50
C GLU A 27 16.66 -10.81 -3.24
N TRP A 28 17.26 -10.88 -2.05
CA TRP A 28 16.52 -10.82 -0.80
C TRP A 28 15.89 -9.45 -0.55
N ILE A 29 16.54 -8.36 -0.98
CA ILE A 29 15.97 -7.02 -0.94
C ILE A 29 14.78 -6.90 -1.90
N ASP A 30 14.89 -7.43 -3.12
CA ASP A 30 13.78 -7.44 -4.09
C ASP A 30 12.56 -8.19 -3.55
N GLU A 31 12.76 -9.35 -2.92
CA GLU A 31 11.67 -10.09 -2.27
C GLU A 31 11.07 -9.31 -1.09
N ALA A 32 11.89 -8.66 -0.26
CA ALA A 32 11.39 -7.82 0.83
C ALA A 32 10.53 -6.66 0.31
N ILE A 33 10.93 -6.02 -0.79
CA ILE A 33 10.16 -4.93 -1.43
C ILE A 33 8.80 -5.43 -1.90
N LYS A 34 8.72 -6.60 -2.56
CA LYS A 34 7.43 -7.20 -2.99
C LYS A 34 6.48 -7.42 -1.81
N TRP A 35 7.01 -7.82 -0.65
CA TRP A 35 6.19 -7.99 0.57
C TRP A 35 5.72 -6.65 1.14
N LEU A 36 6.54 -5.60 1.09
CA LEU A 36 6.14 -4.25 1.49
C LEU A 36 5.07 -3.67 0.57
N GLU A 37 5.18 -3.87 -0.74
CA GLU A 37 4.16 -3.46 -1.72
C GLU A 37 2.82 -4.14 -1.45
N ARG A 38 2.82 -5.46 -1.19
CA ARG A 38 1.61 -6.20 -0.79
C ARG A 38 1.03 -5.72 0.54
N ALA A 39 1.88 -5.33 1.49
CA ALA A 39 1.43 -4.75 2.75
C ALA A 39 0.73 -3.41 2.54
N MET A 40 1.23 -2.57 1.63
CA MET A 40 0.62 -1.31 1.25
C MET A 40 -0.70 -1.51 0.50
N GLU A 41 -0.77 -2.45 -0.44
CA GLU A 41 -2.01 -2.77 -1.16
C GLU A 41 -3.10 -3.30 -0.19
N ALA A 42 -2.71 -4.14 0.78
CA ALA A 42 -3.62 -4.60 1.81
C ALA A 42 -4.15 -3.44 2.68
N SER A 43 -3.31 -2.43 2.95
CA SER A 43 -3.72 -1.21 3.64
C SER A 43 -4.67 -0.36 2.79
N TYR A 44 -4.42 -0.23 1.50
CA TYR A 44 -5.30 0.52 0.58
C TYR A 44 -6.66 -0.15 0.46
N ARG A 45 -6.72 -1.49 0.33
CA ARG A 45 -7.98 -2.23 0.35
C ARG A 45 -8.72 -2.06 1.68
N ALA A 46 -8.02 -2.10 2.81
CA ALA A 46 -8.62 -1.88 4.12
C ALA A 46 -9.23 -0.47 4.26
N VAL A 47 -8.56 0.56 3.72
CA VAL A 47 -9.04 1.95 3.67
C VAL A 47 -10.26 2.09 2.73
N VAL A 48 -10.26 1.39 1.59
CA VAL A 48 -11.39 1.40 0.64
C VAL A 48 -12.60 0.59 1.15
N THR A 49 -12.40 -0.38 2.04
CA THR A 49 -13.48 -1.13 2.70
C THR A 49 -14.03 -0.46 3.96
N ILE A 50 -13.61 0.76 4.31
CA ILE A 50 -14.46 1.62 5.14
C ILE A 50 -15.62 2.04 4.24
N GLU A 51 -16.77 1.39 4.43
CA GLU A 51 -17.99 1.74 3.72
C GLU A 51 -18.27 3.24 3.82
N PRO A 52 -18.78 3.88 2.75
CA PRO A 52 -19.29 5.24 2.82
C PRO A 52 -20.60 5.22 3.60
N GLU A 53 -20.53 5.27 4.93
CA GLU A 53 -21.65 5.80 5.71
C GLU A 53 -21.73 7.32 5.48
N ASP A 54 -22.43 7.65 4.39
CA ASP A 54 -23.32 8.79 4.24
C ASP A 54 -23.08 9.96 5.21
N THR A 55 -22.11 10.82 4.92
CA THR A 55 -22.18 12.22 5.35
C THR A 55 -21.28 13.11 4.48
N GLY A 56 -21.92 13.90 3.63
CA GLY A 56 -21.47 15.27 3.36
C GLY A 56 -20.59 15.47 2.13
N THR A 57 -21.25 15.72 1.00
CA THR A 57 -20.83 16.72 0.01
C THR A 57 -19.42 16.53 -0.57
N LEU A 58 -19.34 15.65 -1.57
CA LEU A 58 -18.41 15.87 -2.68
C LEU A 58 -18.75 17.20 -3.38
N ALA A 59 -18.17 18.30 -2.88
CA ALA A 59 -18.03 19.52 -3.65
C ALA A 59 -17.03 19.24 -4.77
N ARG A 60 -17.56 18.68 -5.87
CA ARG A 60 -16.92 18.58 -7.17
C ARG A 60 -16.36 19.97 -7.53
N PRO A 61 -15.07 20.14 -7.85
CA PRO A 61 -14.65 21.33 -8.56
C PRO A 61 -15.28 21.23 -9.96
N ALA A 62 -16.46 21.83 -10.11
CA ALA A 62 -17.02 22.06 -11.43
C ALA A 62 -16.09 23.05 -12.11
N THR A 63 -15.23 22.54 -12.98
CA THR A 63 -14.57 23.30 -14.03
C THR A 63 -15.61 24.18 -14.70
N GLU A 64 -15.61 25.47 -14.35
CA GLU A 64 -16.42 26.48 -15.02
C GLU A 64 -15.80 26.75 -16.39
N ARG A 65 -16.18 25.92 -17.36
CA ARG A 65 -16.14 26.26 -18.78
C ARG A 65 -17.56 26.32 -19.29
N GLN A 66 -18.09 27.54 -19.43
CA GLN A 66 -19.00 28.04 -20.48
C GLN A 66 -19.47 29.43 -20.01
N ALA A 67 -18.92 30.53 -20.53
CA ALA A 67 -19.26 31.13 -21.82
C ALA A 67 -20.78 31.35 -22.02
N LEU A 68 -21.11 32.64 -22.22
CA LEU A 68 -22.25 33.21 -22.95
C LEU A 68 -23.52 33.60 -22.16
N ARG A 69 -23.61 34.89 -21.82
CA ARG A 69 -24.67 35.79 -22.34
C ARG A 69 -24.23 37.25 -22.32
#